data_AF-A0A536QIE5-F1
#
_entry.id   AF-A0A536QIE5-F1
#
_cell.length_a   1.000
_cell.length_b   1.000
_cell.length_c   1.000
_cell.angle_alpha   90.00
_cell.angle_beta   90.00
_cell.angle_gamma   90.00
#
_symmetry.space_group_name_H-M   'P 1'
#
loop_
_entity.id
_entity.type
_entity.pdbx_description
1 polymer ?
#
loop_
_entity_poly.entity_id
_entity_poly.type
_entity_poly.pdbx_seq_one_letter_code
_entity_poly.pdbx_strand_id
1 'polypeptide(L)'
;MTETLPAAKLATVVCSQSDGQESTRICCEALRAKGPEEVRSALVPARHLRRIYEFRLTKPEIKRDLPLGSDRLLAQLAAYNGDNVRMTVLEYGSRVCCVMLDETGSHLIASLVGKDRRILPDDADNPPRGRATT
;
A
#
# COMPACT_ATOMS: atom_id res chain seq x y z
N MET A 1 -14.67 -0.05 4.05
CA MET A 1 -15.38 1.11 3.45
C MET A 1 -14.46 1.70 2.39
N THR A 2 -14.99 1.98 1.20
CA THR A 2 -14.23 2.56 0.08
C THR A 2 -14.71 3.98 -0.14
N GLU A 3 -13.77 4.91 -0.31
CA GLU A 3 -14.01 6.33 -0.48
C GLU A 3 -13.25 6.82 -1.73
N THR A 4 -13.77 7.84 -2.41
CA THR A 4 -13.06 8.52 -3.48
C THR A 4 -12.43 9.80 -2.95
N LEU A 5 -11.15 9.99 -3.24
CA LEU A 5 -10.38 11.16 -2.83
C LEU A 5 -9.71 11.80 -4.04
N PRO A 6 -9.61 13.15 -4.10
CA PRO A 6 -8.83 13.81 -5.14
C PRO A 6 -7.37 13.37 -5.09
N ALA A 7 -6.83 12.89 -6.22
CA ALA A 7 -5.44 12.46 -6.32
C ALA A 7 -4.46 13.57 -5.91
N ALA A 8 -4.79 14.83 -6.23
CA ALA A 8 -4.01 16.00 -5.83
C ALA A 8 -3.84 16.14 -4.30
N LYS A 9 -4.87 15.82 -3.51
CA LYS A 9 -4.77 15.87 -2.03
C LYS A 9 -3.80 14.82 -1.51
N LEU A 10 -3.90 13.60 -2.03
CA LEU A 10 -2.98 12.52 -1.70
C LEU A 10 -1.56 12.84 -2.15
N ALA A 11 -1.39 13.46 -3.34
CA ALA A 11 -0.09 13.91 -3.82
C ALA A 11 0.56 14.89 -2.84
N THR A 12 -0.17 15.86 -2.29
CA THR A 12 0.36 16.81 -1.31
C THR A 12 0.95 16.10 -0.08
N VAL A 13 0.24 15.11 0.45
CA VAL A 13 0.68 14.33 1.62
C VAL A 13 1.87 13.43 1.28
N VAL A 14 1.75 12.63 0.22
CA VAL A 14 2.77 11.64 -0.18
C VAL A 14 4.07 12.33 -0.61
N CYS A 15 3.98 13.41 -1.39
CA CYS A 15 5.15 14.13 -1.87
C CYS A 15 5.88 14.91 -0.77
N SER A 16 5.17 15.38 0.26
CA SER A 16 5.80 16.11 1.38
C SER A 16 6.54 15.20 2.37
N GLN A 17 6.20 13.90 2.37
CA GLN A 17 6.76 12.89 3.28
C GLN A 17 7.64 11.88 2.54
N SER A 18 8.20 12.30 1.40
CA SER A 18 9.18 11.52 0.64
C SER A 18 10.55 11.62 1.30
N ASP A 19 10.74 10.93 2.44
CA ASP A 19 12.01 10.86 3.20
C ASP A 19 13.13 10.11 2.44
N GLY A 20 13.40 10.47 1.18
CA GLY A 20 14.37 9.81 0.31
C GLY A 20 13.96 8.41 -0.16
N GLN A 21 12.75 7.94 0.14
CA GLN A 21 12.27 6.63 -0.32
C GLN A 21 11.85 6.67 -1.79
N GLU A 22 12.48 5.84 -2.61
CA GLU A 22 12.23 5.78 -4.04
C GLU A 22 10.77 5.36 -4.37
N SER A 23 10.19 4.45 -3.59
CA SER A 23 8.77 4.07 -3.71
C SER A 23 7.84 5.26 -3.52
N THR A 24 8.10 6.11 -2.52
CA THR A 24 7.32 7.31 -2.24
C THR A 24 7.46 8.34 -3.36
N ARG A 25 8.68 8.53 -3.89
CA ARG A 25 8.92 9.42 -5.03
C ARG A 25 8.10 8.99 -6.26
N ILE A 26 8.15 7.71 -6.63
CA ILE A 26 7.39 7.19 -7.78
C ILE A 26 5.88 7.31 -7.53
N CYS A 27 5.42 7.01 -6.32
CA CYS A 27 4.02 7.16 -5.95
C CYS A 27 3.54 8.62 -6.00
N CYS A 28 4.38 9.56 -5.57
CA CYS A 28 4.14 11.00 -5.69
C CYS A 28 4.01 11.42 -7.16
N GLU A 29 4.95 11.01 -8.02
CA GLU A 29 4.91 11.28 -9.47
C GLU A 29 3.62 10.73 -10.10
N ALA A 30 3.23 9.52 -9.72
CA ALA A 30 2.05 8.86 -10.22
C ALA A 30 0.73 9.55 -9.78
N LEU A 31 0.65 10.00 -8.52
CA LEU A 31 -0.48 10.78 -8.03
C LEU A 31 -0.57 12.15 -8.69
N ARG A 32 0.57 12.80 -8.98
CA ARG A 32 0.59 14.07 -9.73
C ARG A 32 0.16 13.89 -11.17
N ALA A 33 0.55 12.78 -11.81
CA ALA A 33 0.15 12.46 -13.19
C ALA A 33 -1.36 12.23 -13.33
N LYS A 34 -2.03 11.80 -12.25
CA LYS A 34 -3.50 11.69 -12.20
C LYS A 34 -4.22 13.05 -12.14
N GLY A 35 -3.54 14.13 -11.76
CA GLY A 35 -4.09 15.48 -11.78
C GLY A 35 -5.38 15.62 -10.96
N PRO A 36 -6.50 16.09 -11.55
CA PRO A 36 -7.76 16.30 -10.82
C PRO A 36 -8.59 15.02 -10.64
N GLU A 37 -8.13 13.86 -11.13
CA GLU A 37 -8.89 12.60 -11.02
C GLU A 37 -9.13 12.20 -9.55
N GLU A 38 -10.28 11.56 -9.31
CA GLU A 38 -10.54 10.87 -8.07
C GLU A 38 -9.94 9.47 -8.07
N VAL A 39 -9.24 9.12 -7.00
CA VAL A 39 -8.72 7.78 -6.77
C VAL A 39 -9.48 7.11 -5.65
N ARG A 40 -9.62 5.78 -5.75
CA ARG A 40 -10.31 4.98 -4.75
C ARG A 40 -9.35 4.61 -3.63
N SER A 41 -9.76 4.93 -2.41
CA SER A 41 -9.06 4.55 -1.18
C SER A 41 -9.96 3.63 -0.37
N ALA A 42 -9.37 2.61 0.26
CA ALA A 42 -10.07 1.72 1.18
C ALA A 42 -9.47 1.82 2.57
N LEU A 43 -10.32 1.84 3.60
CA LEU A 43 -9.88 1.63 4.98
C LEU A 43 -9.68 0.14 5.23
N VAL A 44 -8.45 -0.23 5.58
CA VAL A 44 -8.04 -1.61 5.84
C VAL A 44 -7.48 -1.70 7.26
N PRO A 45 -7.91 -2.68 8.09
CA PRO A 45 -7.36 -2.84 9.43
C PRO A 45 -5.84 -3.03 9.40
N ALA A 46 -5.08 -2.20 10.11
CA ALA A 46 -3.62 -2.20 10.13
C ALA A 46 -3.07 -3.58 10.52
N ARG A 47 -3.70 -4.23 11.51
CA ARG A 47 -3.40 -5.60 11.94
C ARG A 47 -3.51 -6.64 10.82
N HIS A 48 -4.53 -6.53 9.96
CA HIS A 48 -4.73 -7.47 8.85
C HIS A 48 -3.70 -7.22 7.78
N LEU A 49 -3.44 -5.95 7.47
CA LEU A 49 -2.45 -5.53 6.50
C LEU A 49 -1.05 -6.06 6.86
N ARG A 50 -0.64 -5.88 8.12
CA ARG A 50 0.63 -6.42 8.65
C ARG A 50 0.73 -7.93 8.44
N ARG A 51 -0.30 -8.69 8.85
CA ARG A 51 -0.33 -10.15 8.70
C ARG A 51 -0.25 -10.60 7.23
N ILE A 52 -0.92 -9.88 6.33
CA ILE A 52 -0.88 -10.15 4.88
C ILE A 52 0.53 -9.98 4.34
N TYR A 53 1.21 -8.88 4.67
CA TYR A 53 2.56 -8.62 4.18
C TYR A 53 3.63 -9.48 4.83
N GLU A 54 3.49 -9.82 6.12
CA GLU A 54 4.35 -10.81 6.79
C GLU A 54 4.34 -12.14 6.03
N PHE A 55 3.17 -12.58 5.56
CA PHE A 55 3.05 -13.80 4.75
C PHE A 55 3.54 -13.59 3.31
N ARG A 56 3.12 -12.52 2.63
CA ARG A 56 3.45 -12.31 1.19
C ARG A 56 4.93 -12.11 0.93
N LEU A 57 5.63 -11.34 1.76
CA LEU A 57 7.06 -11.08 1.58
C LEU A 57 7.91 -12.35 1.75
N THR A 58 7.35 -13.42 2.33
CA THR A 58 8.02 -14.73 2.42
C THR A 58 7.87 -15.58 1.17
N LYS A 59 6.89 -15.29 0.30
CA LYS A 59 6.59 -16.10 -0.88
C LYS A 59 7.74 -16.04 -1.92
N PRO A 60 8.15 -17.19 -2.49
CA PRO A 60 9.28 -17.24 -3.43
C PRO A 60 9.10 -16.34 -4.67
N GLU A 61 7.86 -16.25 -5.17
CA GLU A 61 7.50 -15.44 -6.35
C GLU A 61 7.69 -13.94 -6.09
N ILE A 62 7.37 -13.49 -4.88
CA ILE A 62 7.52 -12.09 -4.45
C ILE A 62 8.99 -11.79 -4.12
N LYS A 63 9.72 -12.76 -3.54
CA LYS A 63 11.16 -12.61 -3.26
C LYS A 63 12.01 -12.37 -4.51
N ARG A 64 11.57 -12.86 -5.68
CA ARG A 64 12.28 -12.66 -6.96
C ARG A 64 12.18 -11.23 -7.49
N ASP A 65 11.10 -10.52 -7.15
CA ASP A 65 10.85 -9.15 -7.60
C ASP A 65 10.14 -8.39 -6.48
N LEU A 66 10.89 -8.13 -5.40
CA LEU A 66 10.36 -7.46 -4.22
C LEU A 66 9.91 -6.04 -4.60
N PRO A 67 8.68 -5.64 -4.23
CA PRO A 67 8.24 -4.28 -4.44
C PRO A 67 9.19 -3.29 -3.75
N LEU A 68 9.45 -2.14 -4.38
CA LEU A 68 10.18 -1.06 -3.73
C LEU A 68 9.40 -0.61 -2.48
N GLY A 69 10.11 -0.38 -1.37
CA GLY A 69 9.53 -0.02 -0.07
C GLY A 69 9.20 -1.22 0.83
N SER A 70 9.29 -2.45 0.32
CA SER A 70 8.99 -3.66 1.10
C SER A 70 9.92 -3.87 2.30
N ASP A 71 11.15 -3.37 2.22
CA ASP A 71 12.19 -3.49 3.23
C ASP A 71 11.82 -2.77 4.55
N ARG A 72 10.98 -1.73 4.47
CA ARG A 72 10.56 -0.92 5.62
C ARG A 72 9.09 -1.09 5.97
N LEU A 73 8.30 -1.65 5.06
CA LEU A 73 6.84 -1.79 5.20
C LEU A 73 6.42 -2.38 6.56
N LEU A 74 6.98 -3.53 6.95
CA LEU A 74 6.59 -4.20 8.19
C LEU A 74 6.97 -3.37 9.43
N ALA A 75 8.12 -2.69 9.40
CA ALA A 75 8.54 -1.81 10.48
C ALA A 75 7.66 -0.56 10.58
N GLN A 76 7.31 0.05 9.44
CA GLN A 76 6.41 1.20 9.38
C GLN A 76 4.99 0.86 9.87
N LEU A 77 4.45 -0.29 9.45
CA LEU A 77 3.16 -0.77 9.93
C LEU A 77 3.18 -1.17 11.41
N ALA A 78 4.31 -1.67 11.91
CA ALA A 78 4.46 -2.00 13.34
C ALA A 78 4.59 -0.74 14.22
N ALA A 79 5.14 0.34 13.69
CA ALA A 79 5.25 1.62 14.38
C ALA A 79 3.95 2.44 14.37
N TYR A 80 3.00 2.09 13.48
CA TYR A 80 1.71 2.76 13.39
C TYR A 80 0.77 2.30 14.51
N ASN A 81 0.27 3.25 15.30
CA ASN A 81 -0.61 2.99 16.45
C ASN A 81 -2.11 3.07 16.13
N GLY A 82 -2.50 3.36 14.88
CA GLY A 82 -3.91 3.46 14.49
C GLY A 82 -4.51 2.12 14.09
N ASP A 83 -5.84 2.04 14.14
CA ASP A 83 -6.57 0.81 13.88
C ASP A 83 -6.69 0.49 12.39
N ASN A 84 -6.91 1.50 11.55
CA ASN A 84 -7.03 1.34 10.11
C ASN A 84 -5.98 2.15 9.34
N VAL A 85 -5.66 1.64 8.16
CA VAL A 85 -4.82 2.28 7.16
C VAL A 85 -5.70 2.64 5.99
N ARG A 86 -5.62 3.89 5.54
CA ARG A 86 -6.22 4.32 4.28
C ARG A 86 -5.29 3.93 3.13
N MET A 87 -5.63 2.83 2.48
CA MET A 87 -4.86 2.28 1.37
C MET A 87 -5.41 2.77 0.03
N THR A 88 -4.55 3.37 -0.79
CA THR A 88 -4.91 3.82 -2.15
C THR A 88 -3.99 3.15 -3.16
N VAL A 89 -4.58 2.67 -4.24
CA VAL A 89 -3.87 1.93 -5.28
C VAL A 89 -4.05 2.64 -6.60
N LEU A 90 -2.94 2.84 -7.31
CA LEU A 90 -2.92 3.50 -8.60
C LEU A 90 -1.97 2.81 -9.57
N GLU A 91 -2.40 2.75 -10.82
CA GLU A 91 -1.58 2.28 -11.93
C GLU A 91 -0.79 3.45 -12.52
N TYR A 92 0.48 3.22 -12.83
CA TYR A 92 1.39 4.21 -13.39
C TYR A 92 2.33 3.56 -14.41
N GLY A 93 1.99 3.69 -15.69
CA GLY A 93 2.67 2.96 -16.76
C GLY A 93 2.57 1.45 -16.54
N SER A 94 3.71 0.75 -16.51
CA SER A 94 3.80 -0.69 -16.21
C SER A 94 3.95 -1.01 -14.73
N ARG A 95 3.78 -0.02 -13.85
CA ARG A 95 3.95 -0.16 -12.39
C ARG A 95 2.63 0.08 -11.68
N VAL A 96 2.50 -0.53 -10.50
CA VAL A 96 1.43 -0.28 -9.54
C VAL A 96 2.05 0.38 -8.33
N CYS A 97 1.50 1.53 -7.94
CA CYS A 97 1.81 2.21 -6.70
C CYS A 97 0.69 1.94 -5.69
N CYS A 98 1.08 1.62 -4.47
CA CYS A 98 0.21 1.51 -3.31
C CYS A 98 0.69 2.49 -2.25
N VAL A 99 -0.17 3.41 -1.83
CA VAL A 99 0.09 4.34 -0.73
C VAL A 99 -0.78 4.00 0.46
N MET A 100 -0.18 4.01 1.64
CA MET A 100 -0.82 3.69 2.91
C MET A 100 -0.73 4.92 3.79
N LEU A 101 -1.86 5.58 4.01
CA LEU A 101 -1.97 6.72 4.90
C LEU A 101 -2.64 6.31 6.21
N ASP A 102 -2.52 7.16 7.22
CA ASP A 102 -3.35 7.07 8.43
C ASP A 102 -4.84 7.24 8.10
N GLU A 103 -5.71 6.94 9.06
CA GLU A 103 -7.17 7.05 8.88
C GLU A 103 -7.62 8.42 8.41
N THR A 104 -6.95 9.47 8.89
CA THR A 104 -7.23 10.87 8.55
C THR A 104 -6.76 11.24 7.15
N GLY A 105 -5.86 10.45 6.55
CA GLY A 105 -5.25 10.73 5.25
C GLY A 105 -4.21 11.86 5.29
N SER A 106 -3.70 12.22 6.48
CA SER A 106 -2.76 13.33 6.68
C SER A 106 -1.31 12.87 6.78
N HIS A 107 -1.07 11.60 7.10
CA HIS A 107 0.26 11.06 7.32
C HIS A 107 0.51 9.82 6.48
N LEU A 108 1.66 9.78 5.81
CA LEU A 108 2.14 8.60 5.09
C LEU A 108 2.72 7.60 6.08
N ILE A 109 2.15 6.40 6.09
CA ILE A 109 2.67 5.26 6.86
C ILE A 109 3.71 4.53 6.01
N ALA A 110 3.33 4.13 4.80
CA ALA A 110 4.18 3.37 3.89
C ALA A 110 3.78 3.56 2.43
N SER A 111 4.71 3.27 1.53
CA SER A 111 4.47 3.26 0.09
C SER A 111 5.14 2.03 -0.55
N LEU A 112 4.47 1.44 -1.55
CA LEU A 112 4.99 0.30 -2.29
C LEU A 112 4.88 0.54 -3.79
N VAL A 113 5.89 0.10 -4.53
CA VAL A 113 5.86 0.11 -6.00
C VAL A 113 6.27 -1.26 -6.53
N GLY A 114 5.40 -1.89 -7.31
CA GLY A 114 5.65 -3.17 -7.95
C GLY A 114 5.18 -3.19 -9.40
N LYS A 115 5.39 -4.32 -10.08
CA LYS A 115 4.96 -4.51 -11.48
C LYS A 115 3.54 -5.07 -11.63
N ASP A 116 2.93 -5.54 -10.55
CA ASP A 116 1.65 -6.22 -10.55
C ASP A 116 0.85 -5.82 -9.30
N ARG A 117 -0.49 -5.90 -9.39
CA ARG A 117 -1.42 -5.80 -8.26
C ARG A 117 -1.16 -6.85 -7.19
N ARG A 118 -0.28 -7.84 -7.39
CA ARG A 118 0.21 -8.74 -6.33
C ARG A 118 0.84 -8.04 -5.12
N ILE A 119 1.18 -6.75 -5.23
CA ILE A 119 1.54 -5.94 -4.07
C ILE A 119 0.35 -5.63 -3.16
N LEU A 120 -0.88 -5.90 -3.60
CA LEU A 120 -2.13 -5.63 -2.89
C LEU A 120 -2.66 -6.89 -2.21
N PRO A 121 -3.53 -6.78 -1.21
CA PRO A 121 -4.39 -7.90 -0.86
C PRO A 121 -5.14 -8.36 -2.12
N ASP A 122 -5.04 -9.65 -2.45
CA ASP A 122 -6.07 -10.31 -3.25
C ASP A 122 -7.40 -10.06 -2.53
N ASP A 123 -8.51 -9.99 -3.27
CA ASP A 123 -9.87 -10.17 -2.76
C ASP A 123 -10.09 -11.58 -2.15
N ALA A 124 -9.07 -12.13 -1.48
CA ALA A 124 -9.11 -13.37 -0.74
C ALA A 124 -9.41 -13.04 0.72
N ASP A 125 -10.70 -12.82 0.96
CA ASP A 125 -11.41 -13.13 2.19
C ASP A 125 -11.35 -14.65 2.49
N ASN A 126 -10.16 -15.25 2.44
CA ASN A 126 -9.93 -16.63 2.81
C ASN A 126 -8.76 -16.64 3.80
N PRO A 127 -9.03 -16.73 5.13
CA PRO A 127 -8.01 -17.14 6.06
C PRO A 127 -7.37 -18.45 5.58
N PRO A 128 -6.09 -18.72 5.91
CA PRO A 128 -5.47 -19.98 5.54
C PRO A 128 -6.36 -21.11 6.04
N ARG A 129 -6.97 -21.86 5.11
CA ARG A 129 -7.70 -23.07 5.48
C ARG A 129 -6.70 -23.93 6.23
N GLY A 130 -6.92 -24.05 7.53
CA GLY A 130 -6.21 -24.99 8.37
C GLY A 130 -6.24 -26.33 7.66
N ARG A 131 -5.06 -26.94 7.58
CA ARG A 131 -4.84 -28.29 7.08
C ARG A 131 -5.91 -29.19 7.70
N ALA A 132 -6.93 -29.57 6.94
CA ALA A 132 -7.81 -30.66 7.32
C ALA A 132 -6.97 -31.91 7.13
N THR A 133 -6.39 -32.40 8.22
CA THR A 133 -5.86 -33.74 8.32
C THR A 133 -7.02 -34.70 8.14
N THR A 134 -7.00 -35.43 7.02
CA THR A 134 -7.74 -36.68 6.85
C THR A 134 -7.12 -37.74 7.74
#